data_AF-A0A2M7QBP4-F1
#
_entry.id   AF-A0A2M7QBP4-F1
#
_cell.length_a   1.000
_cell.length_b   1.000
_cell.length_c   1.000
_cell.angle_alpha   90.00
_cell.angle_beta   90.00
_cell.angle_gamma   90.00
#
_symmetry.space_group_name_H-M   'P 1'
#
loop_
_entity.id
_entity.type
_entity.pdbx_description
1 polymer ?
#
loop_
_entity_poly.entity_id
_entity_poly.type
_entity_poly.pdbx_seq_one_letter_code
_entity_poly.pdbx_strand_id
1 'polypeptide(L)'
;MYMVDHTRHRDFEEGKVLGIVRKIDKPKILVINKMDKTETTFLAQYKFLEDEFDHVFYISGIHKQNVGPLLDYIFELLPERIEPDSKTTIDSEVNQQKVYPLLNIDSKIFIAELIREKIFLMMGEEIPYMTTVVVDEIKPRNEKITYIKARILTTDNRYKKMLIGAAGRKIKEIGSYARKEIALATGRTIFLDVTVVTDPHWQETYY
;
A
#
# COMPACT_ATOMS: atom_id res chain seq x y z
N MET A 1 -11.91 -5.37 -10.59
CA MET A 1 -10.84 -6.39 -10.71
C MET A 1 -10.78 -7.20 -9.43
N TYR A 2 -10.76 -8.53 -9.54
CA TYR A 2 -10.61 -9.46 -8.43
C TYR A 2 -9.37 -10.31 -8.70
N MET A 3 -8.35 -10.17 -7.84
CA MET A 3 -7.07 -10.82 -8.01
C MET A 3 -6.93 -11.97 -7.02
N VAL A 4 -6.57 -13.15 -7.53
CA VAL A 4 -6.36 -14.36 -6.73
C VAL A 4 -4.92 -14.83 -6.85
N ASP A 5 -4.45 -15.49 -5.80
CA ASP A 5 -3.14 -16.15 -5.76
C ASP A 5 -3.34 -17.64 -5.98
N HIS A 6 -2.98 -18.16 -7.15
CA HIS A 6 -3.23 -19.57 -7.47
C HIS A 6 -2.38 -20.54 -6.63
N THR A 7 -1.40 -20.04 -5.87
CA THR A 7 -0.55 -20.87 -5.01
C THR A 7 -1.14 -21.07 -3.61
N ARG A 8 -2.26 -20.39 -3.30
CA ARG A 8 -2.97 -20.50 -2.02
C ARG A 8 -4.28 -21.24 -2.20
N HIS A 9 -4.62 -22.04 -1.19
CA HIS A 9 -5.92 -22.68 -1.10
C HIS A 9 -7.00 -21.62 -0.87
N ARG A 10 -8.16 -21.79 -1.50
CA ARG A 10 -9.31 -20.92 -1.28
C ARG A 10 -9.85 -21.10 0.14
N ASP A 11 -9.79 -20.04 0.93
CA ASP A 11 -10.25 -20.05 2.32
C ASP A 11 -11.57 -19.28 2.50
N PHE A 12 -11.96 -19.11 3.76
CA PHE A 12 -13.17 -18.39 4.13
C PHE A 12 -13.11 -16.90 3.80
N GLU A 13 -11.92 -16.28 3.86
CA GLU A 13 -11.73 -14.87 3.50
C GLU A 13 -11.96 -14.68 2.01
N GLU A 14 -11.38 -15.56 1.19
CA GLU A 14 -11.57 -15.58 -0.25
C GLU A 14 -13.06 -15.75 -0.62
N GLY A 15 -13.78 -16.61 0.11
CA GLY A 15 -15.22 -16.79 -0.02
C GLY A 15 -16.03 -15.51 0.27
N LYS A 16 -15.66 -14.74 1.29
CA LYS A 16 -16.29 -13.46 1.63
C LYS A 16 -16.07 -12.41 0.54
N VAL A 17 -14.83 -12.26 0.07
CA VAL A 17 -14.49 -11.29 -0.98
C VAL A 17 -15.25 -11.62 -2.25
N LEU A 18 -15.28 -12.90 -2.66
CA LEU A 18 -16.06 -13.33 -3.82
C LEU A 18 -17.56 -13.03 -3.66
N GLY A 19 -18.11 -13.21 -2.45
CA GLY A 19 -19.50 -12.86 -2.15
C GLY A 19 -19.81 -11.37 -2.33
N ILE A 20 -18.84 -10.49 -2.09
CA ILE A 20 -18.95 -9.05 -2.39
C ILE A 20 -18.86 -8.82 -3.90
N VAL A 21 -17.86 -9.41 -4.56
CA VAL A 21 -17.62 -9.25 -6.01
C VAL A 21 -18.83 -9.68 -6.83
N ARG A 22 -19.50 -10.77 -6.46
CA ARG A 22 -20.71 -11.27 -7.14
C ARG A 22 -21.89 -10.30 -7.09
N LYS A 23 -21.93 -9.38 -6.13
CA LYS A 23 -23.00 -8.36 -6.00
C LYS A 23 -22.71 -7.07 -6.78
N ILE A 24 -21.58 -6.99 -7.46
CA ILE A 24 -21.17 -5.80 -8.21
C ILE A 24 -21.68 -5.92 -9.65
N ASP A 25 -22.52 -4.97 -10.06
CA ASP A 25 -23.13 -4.90 -11.41
C ASP A 25 -22.25 -4.13 -12.43
N LYS A 26 -20.94 -4.15 -12.25
CA LYS A 26 -19.95 -3.51 -13.13
C LYS A 26 -19.08 -4.58 -13.79
N PRO A 27 -18.36 -4.26 -14.88
CA PRO A 27 -17.40 -5.19 -15.47
C PRO A 27 -16.41 -5.73 -14.42
N LYS A 28 -16.33 -7.06 -14.32
CA LYS A 28 -15.50 -7.81 -13.40
C LYS A 28 -14.39 -8.51 -14.17
N ILE A 29 -13.15 -8.21 -13.80
CA ILE A 29 -11.95 -8.87 -14.32
C ILE A 29 -11.43 -9.84 -13.27
N LEU A 30 -11.25 -11.10 -13.62
CA LEU A 30 -10.54 -12.09 -12.80
C LEU A 30 -9.05 -12.02 -13.15
N VAL A 31 -8.19 -11.91 -12.14
CA VAL A 31 -6.75 -11.85 -12.33
C VAL A 31 -6.09 -12.96 -11.51
N ILE A 32 -5.59 -13.98 -12.20
CA ILE A 32 -4.81 -15.05 -11.61
C ILE A 32 -3.34 -14.60 -11.53
N ASN A 33 -2.86 -14.28 -10.34
CA ASN A 33 -1.49 -13.81 -10.12
C ASN A 33 -0.55 -14.95 -9.70
N LYS A 34 0.76 -14.70 -9.81
CA LYS A 34 1.89 -15.60 -9.49
C LYS A 34 2.08 -16.76 -10.45
N MET A 35 1.68 -16.60 -11.71
CA MET A 35 1.90 -17.58 -12.80
C MET A 35 3.34 -18.09 -12.97
N ASP A 36 4.32 -17.34 -12.46
CA ASP A 36 5.72 -17.76 -12.40
C ASP A 36 5.98 -18.98 -11.50
N LYS A 37 5.07 -19.27 -10.57
CA LYS A 37 5.16 -20.42 -9.66
C LYS A 37 4.39 -21.60 -10.22
N THR A 38 5.02 -22.76 -10.35
CA THR A 38 4.37 -23.98 -10.90
C THR A 38 4.27 -25.13 -9.90
N GLU A 39 4.97 -25.06 -8.77
CA GLU A 39 5.15 -26.18 -7.84
C GLU A 39 3.91 -26.51 -7.01
N THR A 40 3.12 -25.51 -6.62
CA THR A 40 1.87 -25.70 -5.86
C THR A 40 0.79 -24.87 -6.50
N THR A 41 -0.27 -25.51 -6.96
CA THR A 41 -1.38 -24.83 -7.63
C THR A 41 -2.73 -25.31 -7.14
N PHE A 42 -3.56 -24.35 -6.80
CA PHE A 42 -4.98 -24.48 -6.50
C PHE A 42 -5.84 -23.89 -7.61
N LEU A 43 -5.26 -23.69 -8.81
CA LEU A 43 -5.94 -23.08 -9.96
C LEU A 43 -7.28 -23.75 -10.29
N ALA A 44 -7.38 -25.08 -10.12
CA ALA A 44 -8.63 -25.82 -10.31
C ALA A 44 -9.79 -25.29 -9.44
N GLN A 45 -9.51 -24.72 -8.27
CA GLN A 45 -10.50 -24.11 -7.38
C GLN A 45 -10.98 -22.74 -7.87
N TYR A 46 -10.32 -22.14 -8.86
CA TYR A 46 -10.66 -20.83 -9.42
C TYR A 46 -11.17 -20.95 -10.85
N LYS A 47 -10.91 -22.06 -11.55
CA LYS A 47 -11.34 -22.26 -12.94
C LYS A 47 -12.82 -22.05 -13.19
N PHE A 48 -13.70 -22.52 -12.29
CA PHE A 48 -15.14 -22.33 -12.47
C PHE A 48 -15.57 -20.86 -12.34
N LEU A 49 -14.72 -20.00 -11.76
CA LEU A 49 -14.99 -18.56 -11.71
C LEU A 49 -14.75 -17.90 -13.07
N GLU A 50 -14.01 -18.50 -13.99
CA GLU A 50 -13.78 -17.89 -15.31
C GLU A 50 -15.11 -17.58 -16.02
N ASP A 51 -16.14 -18.40 -15.79
CA ASP A 51 -17.49 -18.21 -16.35
C ASP A 51 -18.30 -17.09 -15.65
N GLU A 52 -17.89 -16.63 -14.46
CA GLU A 52 -18.59 -15.60 -13.67
C GLU A 52 -18.06 -14.16 -13.92
N PHE A 53 -16.96 -14.04 -14.66
CA PHE A 53 -16.23 -12.81 -14.90
C PHE A 53 -16.21 -12.48 -16.40
N ASP A 54 -16.14 -11.20 -16.73
CA ASP A 54 -16.18 -10.72 -18.11
C ASP A 54 -14.88 -11.03 -18.86
N HIS A 55 -13.75 -11.03 -18.12
CA HIS A 55 -12.46 -11.40 -18.68
C HIS A 55 -11.50 -11.95 -17.62
N VAL A 56 -10.56 -12.78 -18.06
CA VAL A 56 -9.59 -13.48 -17.19
C VAL A 56 -8.19 -13.19 -17.66
N PHE A 57 -7.35 -12.67 -16.77
CA PHE A 57 -5.92 -12.48 -17.01
C PHE A 57 -5.09 -13.36 -16.11
N TYR A 58 -4.02 -13.89 -16.69
CA TYR A 58 -3.02 -14.66 -15.98
C TYR A 58 -1.72 -13.86 -15.96
N ILE A 59 -1.28 -13.42 -14.79
CA ILE A 59 -0.15 -12.49 -14.65
C ILE A 59 0.92 -13.00 -13.69
N SER A 60 2.13 -12.46 -13.85
CA SER A 60 3.14 -12.42 -12.79
C SER A 60 3.44 -10.97 -12.48
N GLY A 61 2.95 -10.48 -11.33
CA GLY A 61 3.17 -9.09 -10.92
C GLY A 61 4.66 -8.78 -10.70
N ILE A 62 5.43 -9.73 -10.17
CA ILE A 62 6.86 -9.55 -9.88
C ILE A 62 7.67 -9.46 -11.18
N HIS A 63 7.38 -10.32 -12.16
CA HIS A 63 8.07 -10.34 -13.45
C HIS A 63 7.43 -9.43 -14.50
N LYS A 64 6.37 -8.68 -14.12
CA LYS A 64 5.58 -7.81 -15.02
C LYS A 64 5.04 -8.54 -16.26
N GLN A 65 4.83 -9.85 -16.17
CA GLN A 65 4.31 -10.65 -17.27
C GLN A 65 2.80 -10.46 -17.37
N ASN A 66 2.30 -10.21 -18.59
CA ASN A 66 0.89 -9.96 -18.90
C ASN A 66 0.24 -8.78 -18.15
N VAL A 67 1.03 -7.94 -17.49
CA VAL A 67 0.51 -6.73 -16.83
C VAL A 67 0.10 -5.67 -17.85
N GLY A 68 0.81 -5.53 -18.97
CA GLY A 68 0.46 -4.61 -20.05
C GLY A 68 -0.94 -4.86 -20.63
N PRO A 69 -1.23 -6.08 -21.15
CA PRO A 69 -2.56 -6.43 -21.66
C PRO A 69 -3.69 -6.24 -20.64
N LEU A 70 -3.44 -6.54 -19.36
CA LEU A 70 -4.40 -6.27 -18.29
C LEU A 70 -4.70 -4.77 -18.16
N LEU A 71 -3.67 -3.92 -18.20
CA LEU A 71 -3.84 -2.47 -18.15
C LEU A 71 -4.58 -1.95 -19.37
N ASP A 72 -4.22 -2.41 -20.56
CA ASP A 72 -4.87 -2.00 -21.82
C ASP A 72 -6.37 -2.29 -21.76
N TYR A 73 -6.76 -3.48 -21.32
CA TYR A 73 -8.17 -3.84 -21.14
C TYR A 73 -8.88 -3.01 -20.06
N ILE A 74 -8.19 -2.67 -18.96
CA ILE A 74 -8.75 -1.76 -17.94
C ILE A 74 -9.01 -0.38 -18.56
N PHE A 75 -8.09 0.13 -19.39
CA PHE A 75 -8.27 1.41 -20.07
C PHE A 75 -9.41 1.38 -21.08
N GLU A 76 -9.61 0.27 -21.80
CA GLU A 76 -10.75 0.08 -22.70
C GLU A 76 -12.11 0.11 -21.97
N LEU A 77 -12.15 -0.35 -20.72
CA LEU A 77 -13.36 -0.32 -19.89
C LEU A 77 -13.65 1.05 -19.26
N LEU A 78 -12.73 2.01 -19.33
CA LEU A 78 -12.97 3.33 -18.79
C LEU A 78 -14.08 4.02 -19.60
N PRO A 79 -15.05 4.66 -18.94
CA PRO A 79 -16.05 5.44 -19.66
C PRO A 79 -15.35 6.54 -20.44
N GLU A 80 -15.83 6.79 -21.65
CA GLU A 80 -15.41 7.93 -22.44
C GLU A 80 -15.64 9.21 -21.61
N ARG A 81 -14.64 10.10 -21.55
CA ARG A 81 -14.76 11.34 -20.76
C ARG A 81 -15.88 12.17 -21.38
N ILE A 82 -17.06 12.15 -20.77
CA ILE A 82 -18.09 13.17 -21.03
C ILE A 82 -17.45 14.48 -20.60
N GLU A 83 -17.26 15.42 -21.54
CA GLU A 83 -16.73 16.74 -21.24
C GLU A 83 -17.45 17.30 -20.01
N PRO A 84 -16.74 17.73 -18.95
CA PRO A 84 -17.41 18.31 -17.81
C PRO A 84 -18.05 19.63 -18.25
N ASP A 85 -19.34 19.77 -17.97
CA ASP A 85 -19.94 21.06 -17.66
C ASP A 85 -18.92 21.87 -16.84
N SER A 86 -18.61 23.08 -17.33
CA SER A 86 -17.50 23.91 -16.87
C SER A 86 -17.51 24.12 -15.36
N LYS A 87 -16.85 23.24 -14.59
CA LYS A 87 -16.51 23.46 -13.16
C LYS A 87 -15.68 22.37 -12.46
N THR A 88 -15.34 21.26 -13.12
CA THR A 88 -14.40 20.28 -12.53
C THR A 88 -13.12 20.24 -13.34
N THR A 89 -12.44 21.37 -13.38
CA THR A 89 -11.10 21.49 -13.96
C THR A 89 -10.12 20.84 -12.98
N ILE A 90 -9.82 19.56 -13.15
CA ILE A 90 -8.57 18.96 -12.63
C ILE A 90 -7.36 19.46 -13.46
N ASP A 91 -7.63 20.15 -14.57
CA ASP A 91 -6.63 20.60 -15.54
C ASP A 91 -6.37 22.12 -15.50
N SER A 92 -5.76 22.65 -14.44
CA SER A 92 -5.07 23.96 -14.55
C SER A 92 -4.03 24.29 -13.48
N GLU A 93 -3.40 23.32 -12.80
CA GLU A 93 -2.18 23.57 -12.00
C GLU A 93 -1.12 22.45 -12.11
N VAL A 94 -1.05 21.73 -13.23
CA VAL A 94 -0.06 20.65 -13.47
C VAL A 94 1.40 21.19 -13.66
N ASN A 95 1.62 22.49 -13.48
CA ASN A 95 2.96 23.09 -13.36
C ASN A 95 3.45 23.23 -11.91
N GLN A 96 2.72 22.72 -10.92
CA GLN A 96 3.26 22.53 -9.58
C GLN A 96 4.08 21.23 -9.58
N GLN A 97 5.40 21.40 -9.62
CA GLN A 97 6.45 20.42 -9.26
C GLN A 97 5.87 19.08 -8.77
N LYS A 98 5.76 18.08 -9.68
CA LYS A 98 5.15 16.76 -9.42
C LYS A 98 5.39 16.32 -7.97
N VAL A 99 4.39 16.54 -7.11
CA VAL A 99 4.50 16.19 -5.70
C VAL A 99 4.35 14.68 -5.66
N TYR A 100 5.44 13.99 -5.36
CA TYR A 100 5.38 12.56 -5.10
C TYR A 100 4.79 12.32 -3.71
N PRO A 101 3.87 11.35 -3.56
CA PRO A 101 3.39 10.41 -4.58
C PRO A 101 2.32 11.00 -5.50
N LEU A 102 2.22 10.50 -6.74
CA LEU A 102 1.14 10.80 -7.70
C LEU A 102 -0.21 10.15 -7.31
N LEU A 103 -0.42 9.92 -6.02
CA LEU A 103 -1.63 9.38 -5.43
C LEU A 103 -2.37 10.55 -4.78
N ASN A 104 -3.70 10.53 -4.80
CA ASN A 104 -4.52 11.50 -4.05
C ASN A 104 -4.49 11.16 -2.54
N ILE A 105 -3.30 11.09 -1.95
CA ILE A 105 -3.08 10.81 -0.54
C ILE A 105 -2.25 11.93 0.08
N ASP A 106 -2.55 12.24 1.34
CA ASP A 106 -1.77 13.20 2.13
C ASP A 106 -0.30 12.74 2.20
N SER A 107 0.65 13.68 2.03
CA SER A 107 2.08 13.43 2.20
C SER A 107 2.41 12.77 3.55
N LYS A 108 1.66 13.10 4.60
CA LYS A 108 1.78 12.46 5.92
C LYS A 108 1.45 10.97 5.87
N ILE A 109 0.37 10.61 5.18
CA ILE A 109 -0.03 9.20 5.02
C ILE A 109 1.03 8.46 4.22
N PHE A 110 1.49 9.05 3.11
CA PHE A 110 2.56 8.42 2.31
C PHE A 110 3.82 8.12 3.13
N ILE A 111 4.31 9.11 3.88
CA ILE A 111 5.49 8.93 4.73
C ILE A 111 5.23 7.91 5.85
N ALA A 112 4.03 7.94 6.46
CA ALA A 112 3.63 6.96 7.47
C ALA A 112 3.69 5.53 6.91
N GLU A 113 3.18 5.32 5.69
CA GLU A 113 3.19 4.02 5.02
C GLU A 113 4.60 3.53 4.71
N LEU A 114 5.51 4.41 4.28
CA LEU A 114 6.92 4.03 4.06
C LEU A 114 7.59 3.57 5.37
N ILE A 115 7.30 4.24 6.49
CA ILE A 115 7.81 3.82 7.80
C ILE A 115 7.17 2.49 8.21
N ARG A 116 5.85 2.35 8.03
CA ARG A 116 5.07 1.15 8.37
C ARG A 116 5.55 -0.06 7.57
N GLU A 117 5.90 0.12 6.30
CA GLU A 117 6.51 -0.93 5.47
C GLU A 117 7.84 -1.41 6.08
N LYS A 118 8.69 -0.52 6.59
CA LYS A 118 9.96 -0.94 7.22
C LYS A 118 9.73 -1.65 8.54
N ILE A 119 8.70 -1.28 9.30
CA ILE A 119 8.25 -2.06 10.46
C ILE A 119 7.84 -3.46 9.98
N PHE A 120 7.01 -3.58 8.95
CA PHE A 120 6.56 -4.86 8.41
C PHE A 120 7.71 -5.76 7.93
N LEU A 121 8.70 -5.20 7.25
CA LEU A 121 9.84 -5.96 6.71
C LEU A 121 10.84 -6.40 7.79
N MET A 122 11.00 -5.60 8.85
CA MET A 122 12.02 -5.84 9.88
C MET A 122 11.47 -6.51 11.14
N MET A 123 10.16 -6.41 11.36
CA MET A 123 9.46 -7.01 12.48
C MET A 123 8.65 -8.18 11.95
N GLY A 124 9.00 -9.39 12.36
CA GLY A 124 8.14 -10.55 12.17
C GLY A 124 6.98 -10.57 13.15
N GLU A 125 6.12 -11.59 13.02
CA GLU A 125 5.02 -11.90 13.96
C GLU A 125 3.88 -10.87 13.94
N GLU A 126 3.23 -10.66 15.08
CA GLU A 126 2.01 -9.86 15.27
C GLU A 126 2.24 -8.35 15.32
N ILE A 127 3.49 -7.90 15.45
CA ILE A 127 3.85 -6.49 15.69
C ILE A 127 3.36 -5.54 14.59
N PRO A 128 3.54 -5.84 13.28
CA PRO A 128 3.07 -4.93 12.24
C PRO A 128 1.57 -4.66 12.30
N TYR A 129 0.79 -5.60 12.84
CA TYR A 129 -0.66 -5.49 13.01
C TYR A 129 -1.06 -4.77 14.31
N MET A 130 -0.16 -4.72 15.30
CA MET A 130 -0.36 -4.07 16.60
C MET A 130 0.29 -2.67 16.65
N THR A 131 0.56 -2.09 15.50
CA THR A 131 1.22 -0.78 15.38
C THR A 131 0.57 0.07 14.30
N THR A 132 0.66 1.39 14.47
CA THR A 132 0.39 2.37 13.41
C THR A 132 1.47 3.45 13.42
N VAL A 133 1.59 4.19 12.32
CA VAL A 133 2.53 5.31 12.21
C VAL A 133 1.77 6.59 11.97
N VAL A 134 2.10 7.62 12.74
CA VAL A 134 1.51 8.94 12.64
C VAL A 134 2.61 9.95 12.37
N VAL A 135 2.46 10.75 11.32
CA VAL A 135 3.39 11.86 11.00
C VAL A 135 2.82 13.14 11.58
N ASP A 136 3.44 13.62 12.65
CA ASP A 136 3.00 14.83 13.36
C ASP A 136 3.35 16.09 12.55
N GLU A 137 4.59 16.16 12.06
CA GLU A 137 5.15 17.35 11.43
C GLU A 137 5.97 17.00 10.18
N ILE A 138 5.75 17.78 9.11
CA ILE A 138 6.64 17.84 7.94
C ILE A 138 7.01 19.31 7.78
N LYS A 139 8.27 19.65 8.02
CA LYS A 139 8.76 21.03 8.02
C LYS A 139 9.99 21.17 7.14
N PRO A 140 9.91 21.88 6.01
CA PRO A 140 11.09 22.30 5.26
C PRO A 140 11.98 23.17 6.16
N ARG A 141 13.25 22.79 6.31
CA ARG A 141 14.26 23.61 7.00
C ARG A 141 14.97 24.53 6.02
N ASN A 142 15.15 24.08 4.79
CA ASN A 142 15.59 24.86 3.63
C ASN A 142 15.15 24.12 2.34
N GLU A 143 15.60 24.59 1.17
CA GLU A 143 15.24 24.01 -0.13
C GLU A 143 15.65 22.54 -0.30
N LYS A 144 16.71 22.10 0.39
CA LYS A 144 17.28 20.76 0.26
C LYS A 144 16.94 19.83 1.42
N ILE A 145 16.57 20.37 2.59
CA ILE A 145 16.41 19.61 3.83
C ILE A 145 14.98 19.73 4.35
N THR A 146 14.34 18.59 4.55
CA THR A 146 13.04 18.47 5.22
C THR A 146 13.20 17.75 6.55
N TYR A 147 12.67 18.35 7.62
CA TYR A 147 12.49 17.72 8.92
C TYR A 147 11.13 17.03 8.97
N ILE A 148 11.12 15.77 9.40
CA ILE A 148 9.91 14.97 9.57
C ILE A 148 9.91 14.42 10.99
N LYS A 149 8.80 14.62 11.69
CA LYS A 149 8.55 14.03 13.01
C LYS A 149 7.43 13.02 12.93
N ALA A 150 7.70 11.79 13.34
CA ALA A 150 6.76 10.69 13.33
C ALA A 150 6.76 9.91 14.65
N ARG A 151 5.60 9.34 14.96
CA ARG A 151 5.39 8.43 16.10
C ARG A 151 4.93 7.09 15.59
N ILE A 152 5.59 6.03 16.04
CA ILE A 152 5.10 4.66 15.94
C ILE A 152 4.27 4.42 17.20
N LEU A 153 2.97 4.24 17.03
CA LEU A 153 2.06 3.91 18.12
C LEU A 153 1.92 2.40 18.22
N THR A 154 1.81 1.89 19.44
CA THR A 154 1.55 0.48 19.71
C THR A 154 0.67 0.30 20.93
N THR A 155 -0.02 -0.84 21.01
CA THR A 155 -0.99 -1.13 22.07
C THR A 155 -0.33 -1.49 23.41
N ASP A 156 0.88 -2.06 23.40
CA ASP A 156 1.56 -2.55 24.62
C ASP A 156 3.05 -2.12 24.70
N ASN A 157 3.53 -1.93 25.92
CA ASN A 157 4.94 -1.75 26.26
C ASN A 157 5.86 -2.89 25.78
N ARG A 158 5.38 -4.13 25.69
CA ARG A 158 6.14 -5.25 25.11
C ARG A 158 6.56 -4.94 23.68
N TYR A 159 5.61 -4.58 22.83
CA TYR A 159 5.88 -4.21 21.43
C TYR A 159 6.73 -2.96 21.34
N LYS A 160 6.51 -1.96 22.21
CA LYS A 160 7.37 -0.77 22.28
C LYS A 160 8.83 -1.14 22.51
N LYS A 161 9.13 -2.04 23.45
CA LYS A 161 10.50 -2.52 23.70
C LYS A 161 11.08 -3.23 22.48
N MET A 162 10.28 -4.03 21.76
CA MET A 162 10.71 -4.73 20.55
C MET A 162 11.01 -3.78 19.39
N LEU A 163 10.15 -2.78 19.16
CA LEU A 163 10.33 -1.74 18.14
C LEU A 163 11.56 -0.88 18.40
N ILE A 164 11.83 -0.53 19.66
CA ILE A 164 13.06 0.18 20.04
C ILE A 164 14.27 -0.74 19.84
N GLY A 165 14.17 -1.98 20.29
CA GLY A 165 15.25 -2.97 20.27
C GLY A 165 16.39 -2.63 21.24
N ALA A 166 17.33 -3.57 21.39
CA ALA A 166 18.48 -3.39 22.27
C ALA A 166 19.27 -2.13 21.91
N ALA A 167 19.49 -1.24 22.90
CA ALA A 167 20.17 0.06 22.73
C ALA A 167 19.59 0.95 21.61
N GLY A 168 18.30 0.81 21.30
CA GLY A 168 17.65 1.58 20.23
C GLY A 168 18.08 1.15 18.82
N ARG A 169 18.71 -0.02 18.65
CA ARG A 169 19.20 -0.47 17.34
C ARG A 169 18.07 -0.64 16.32
N LYS A 170 16.93 -1.20 16.73
CA LYS A 170 15.85 -1.54 15.80
C LYS A 170 15.12 -0.29 15.30
N ILE A 171 14.80 0.66 16.18
CA ILE A 171 14.19 1.94 15.77
C ILE A 171 15.13 2.76 14.86
N LYS A 172 16.44 2.75 15.14
CA LYS A 172 17.44 3.40 14.28
C LYS A 172 17.52 2.76 12.90
N GLU A 173 17.43 1.43 12.84
CA GLU A 173 17.38 0.68 11.59
C GLU A 173 16.13 1.07 10.78
N ILE A 174 14.94 0.94 11.37
CA ILE A 174 13.65 1.33 10.75
C ILE A 174 13.72 2.75 10.22
N GLY A 175 14.11 3.72 11.07
CA GLY A 175 14.24 5.11 10.68
C GLY A 175 15.26 5.35 9.57
N SER A 176 16.39 4.63 9.58
CA SER A 176 17.43 4.78 8.55
C SER A 176 16.95 4.32 7.17
N TYR A 177 16.28 3.16 7.09
CA TYR A 177 15.74 2.64 5.83
C TYR A 177 14.58 3.49 5.33
N ALA A 178 13.64 3.87 6.20
CA ALA A 178 12.52 4.75 5.84
C ALA A 178 13.02 6.12 5.34
N ARG A 179 14.00 6.72 6.03
CA ARG A 179 14.61 8.00 5.63
C ARG A 179 15.23 7.94 4.24
N LYS A 180 15.93 6.85 3.89
CA LYS A 180 16.53 6.67 2.56
C LYS A 180 15.48 6.63 1.46
N GLU A 181 14.38 5.92 1.70
CA GLU A 181 13.29 5.79 0.74
C GLU A 181 12.48 7.08 0.59
N ILE A 182 12.17 7.77 1.69
CA ILE A 182 11.53 9.09 1.64
C ILE A 182 12.42 10.09 0.90
N ALA A 183 13.73 10.05 1.14
CA ALA A 183 14.69 10.91 0.43
C ALA A 183 14.69 10.62 -1.09
N LEU A 184 14.64 9.35 -1.48
CA LEU A 184 14.55 8.95 -2.88
C LEU A 184 13.23 9.41 -3.51
N ALA A 185 12.11 9.21 -2.81
CA ALA A 185 10.77 9.56 -3.30
C ALA A 185 10.57 11.08 -3.44
N THR A 186 11.16 11.87 -2.54
CA THR A 186 10.98 13.33 -2.52
C THR A 186 12.10 14.11 -3.21
N GLY A 187 13.23 13.47 -3.51
CA GLY A 187 14.44 14.14 -4.02
C GLY A 187 15.09 15.11 -3.02
N ARG A 188 14.74 15.01 -1.73
CA ARG A 188 15.25 15.90 -0.67
C ARG A 188 16.08 15.15 0.36
N THR A 189 16.96 15.86 1.03
CA THR A 189 17.63 15.35 2.23
C THR A 189 16.64 15.33 3.39
N ILE A 190 16.47 14.17 4.01
CA ILE A 190 15.50 13.99 5.09
C ILE A 190 16.20 13.89 6.44
N PHE A 191 15.77 14.70 7.39
CA PHE A 191 15.96 14.44 8.81
C PHE A 191 14.68 13.80 9.35
N LEU A 192 14.76 12.53 9.71
CA LEU A 192 13.61 11.77 10.20
C LEU A 192 13.77 11.51 11.71
N ASP A 193 12.88 12.09 12.49
CA ASP A 193 12.74 11.89 13.93
C ASP A 193 11.59 10.91 14.19
N VAL A 194 11.92 9.72 14.68
CA VAL A 194 10.95 8.65 14.94
C VAL A 194 11.02 8.30 16.41
N THR A 195 9.86 8.27 17.06
CA THR A 195 9.69 7.82 18.44
C THR A 195 8.65 6.72 18.54
N VAL A 196 8.72 5.89 19.60
CA VAL A 196 7.73 4.84 19.85
C VAL A 196 6.93 5.19 21.09
N VAL A 197 5.61 5.25 20.95
CA VAL A 197 4.66 5.62 22.01
C VAL A 197 3.69 4.46 22.22
N THR A 198 3.40 4.15 23.48
CA THR A 198 2.38 3.17 23.83
C THR A 198 1.08 3.91 24.06
N ASP A 199 0.05 3.52 23.33
CA ASP A 199 -1.29 4.09 23.40
C ASP A 199 -2.30 2.96 23.19
N PRO A 200 -2.93 2.42 24.25
CA PRO A 200 -3.89 1.32 24.11
C PRO A 200 -5.10 1.65 23.23
N HIS A 201 -5.43 2.94 23.05
CA HIS A 201 -6.64 3.40 22.36
C HIS A 201 -6.34 4.03 21.01
N TRP A 202 -5.12 3.84 20.48
CA TRP A 202 -4.76 4.43 19.18
C TRP A 202 -5.70 3.93 18.07
N GLN A 203 -6.18 2.69 18.15
CA GLN A 203 -7.08 2.13 17.15
C GLN A 203 -8.38 2.93 17.05
N GLU A 204 -9.00 3.29 18.18
CA GLU A 204 -10.23 4.09 18.23
C GLU A 204 -10.02 5.54 17.74
N THR A 205 -8.78 6.03 17.79
CA THR A 205 -8.46 7.41 17.40
C THR A 205 -8.22 7.54 15.89
N TYR A 206 -7.68 6.49 15.26
CA TYR A 206 -7.22 6.53 13.87
C TYR A 206 -8.03 5.63 12.93
N TYR A 207 -8.91 4.77 13.45
CA TYR A 207 -9.80 3.87 12.70
C TYR A 207 -11.20 3.86 13.30
#